data_AF-A0A936VYE7-F1
#
_entry.id   AF-A0A936VYE7-F1
#
_cell.length_a   1.000
_cell.length_b   1.000
_cell.length_c   1.000
_cell.angle_alpha   90.00
_cell.angle_beta   90.00
_cell.angle_gamma   90.00
#
_symmetry.space_group_name_H-M   'P 1'
#
loop_
_entity.id
_entity.type
_entity.pdbx_description
1 polymer ?
#
loop_
_entity_poly.entity_id
_entity_poly.type
_entity_poly.pdbx_seq_one_letter_code
_entity_poly.pdbx_strand_id
1 'polypeptide(L)'
;MTNVLAEIPNARIGIVDFADQIHSFPATNNKTALINYIASLQQGPFTTLYESVNVGIDMLEDMDAEAKVLLVFTDGTDNNSDPEFTPTYILDRLNNTTSDVKITSFTIGLEGKGGVDKPVLTEMAANGGSAAFPKNADELGKVFLKFSSSIANVYNLTYVRNQQVVPDSDKRKLRFVIKGTAKND
;
A
#
# COMPACT_ATOMS: atom_id res chain seq x y z
N MET A 1 -19.88 0.42 -6.17
CA MET A 1 -18.97 0.28 -5.02
C MET A 1 -17.71 -0.37 -5.54
N THR A 2 -16.58 0.35 -5.53
CA THR A 2 -15.34 -0.12 -6.15
C THR A 2 -14.81 -1.34 -5.41
N ASN A 3 -14.58 -2.43 -6.14
CA ASN A 3 -14.01 -3.66 -5.61
C ASN A 3 -12.73 -3.93 -6.39
N VAL A 4 -11.56 -3.81 -5.76
CA VAL A 4 -10.25 -3.97 -6.42
C VAL A 4 -10.18 -5.28 -7.21
N LEU A 5 -10.65 -6.39 -6.63
CA LEU A 5 -10.66 -7.70 -7.30
C LEU A 5 -11.68 -7.80 -8.45
N ALA A 6 -12.68 -6.90 -8.52
CA ALA A 6 -13.63 -6.85 -9.63
C ALA A 6 -13.15 -5.93 -10.76
N GLU A 7 -12.49 -4.83 -10.42
CA GLU A 7 -11.98 -3.85 -11.40
C GLU A 7 -10.64 -4.29 -12.01
N ILE A 8 -9.84 -5.06 -11.27
CA ILE A 8 -8.53 -5.57 -11.72
C ILE A 8 -8.59 -7.11 -11.70
N PRO A 9 -8.87 -7.78 -12.83
CA PRO A 9 -9.10 -9.23 -12.89
C PRO A 9 -7.95 -10.11 -12.35
N ASN A 10 -6.71 -9.62 -12.44
CA ASN A 10 -5.50 -10.33 -11.99
C ASN A 10 -4.95 -9.80 -10.65
N ALA A 11 -5.69 -8.90 -9.98
CA ALA A 11 -5.26 -8.43 -8.67
C ALA A 11 -5.22 -9.59 -7.68
N ARG A 12 -4.14 -9.63 -6.90
CA ARG A 12 -3.94 -10.54 -5.78
C ARG A 12 -3.74 -9.70 -4.54
N ILE A 13 -4.38 -10.09 -3.45
CA ILE A 13 -4.28 -9.44 -2.15
C ILE A 13 -3.66 -10.44 -1.20
N GLY A 14 -2.53 -10.06 -0.59
CA GLY A 14 -2.00 -10.72 0.60
C GLY A 14 -2.38 -9.94 1.84
N ILE A 15 -2.39 -10.60 2.99
CA ILE A 15 -2.72 -9.97 4.28
C ILE A 15 -1.57 -10.26 5.23
N VAL A 16 -1.12 -9.24 5.94
CA VAL A 16 -0.28 -9.38 7.12
C VAL A 16 -1.09 -8.85 8.29
N ASP A 17 -1.37 -9.68 9.27
CA ASP A 17 -1.99 -9.28 10.53
C ASP A 17 -0.97 -9.33 11.65
N PHE A 18 -1.19 -8.47 12.64
CA PHE A 18 -0.24 -8.27 13.70
C PHE A 18 -0.93 -7.88 15.00
N ALA A 19 -0.40 -8.42 16.08
CA ALA A 19 -0.59 -7.94 17.43
C ALA A 19 0.68 -8.22 18.21
N ASP A 20 0.71 -9.31 18.98
CA ASP A 20 1.90 -9.82 19.68
C ASP A 20 2.74 -10.74 18.78
N GLN A 21 2.08 -11.35 17.80
CA GLN A 21 2.66 -12.19 16.77
C GLN A 21 2.23 -11.65 15.40
N ILE A 22 3.07 -11.92 14.41
CA ILE A 22 2.81 -11.59 13.01
C ILE A 22 2.38 -12.86 12.30
N HIS A 23 1.23 -12.81 11.64
CA HIS A 23 0.82 -13.85 10.71
C HIS A 23 0.64 -13.26 9.32
N SER A 24 0.66 -14.13 8.32
CA SER A 24 0.38 -13.72 6.96
C SER A 24 -0.50 -14.72 6.24
N PHE A 25 -1.36 -14.17 5.39
CA PHE A 25 -2.12 -14.91 4.39
C PHE A 25 -1.57 -14.61 3.01
N PRO A 26 -1.20 -15.64 2.22
CA PRO A 26 -0.55 -15.43 0.94
C PRO A 26 -1.44 -14.71 -0.06
N ALA A 27 -0.80 -14.03 -1.01
CA ALA A 27 -1.51 -13.26 -2.03
C ALA A 27 -2.43 -14.14 -2.89
N THR A 28 -3.71 -13.81 -2.94
CA THR A 28 -4.73 -14.53 -3.72
C THR A 28 -5.77 -13.60 -4.31
N ASN A 29 -6.49 -14.06 -5.33
CA ASN A 29 -7.70 -13.41 -5.86
C ASN A 29 -8.99 -14.04 -5.31
N ASN A 30 -8.89 -15.04 -4.43
CA ASN A 30 -10.07 -15.67 -3.81
C ASN A 30 -10.66 -14.77 -2.72
N LYS A 31 -11.63 -13.96 -3.11
CA LYS A 31 -12.34 -13.03 -2.20
C LYS A 31 -12.92 -13.71 -0.95
N THR A 32 -13.49 -14.90 -1.09
CA THR A 32 -14.08 -15.63 0.04
C THR A 32 -13.00 -16.05 1.03
N ALA A 33 -11.85 -16.52 0.55
CA ALA A 33 -10.72 -16.88 1.42
C ALA A 33 -10.19 -15.67 2.20
N LEU A 34 -10.06 -14.51 1.55
CA LEU A 34 -9.63 -13.26 2.19
C LEU A 34 -10.61 -12.81 3.28
N ILE A 35 -11.92 -12.84 2.99
CA ILE A 35 -12.96 -12.50 3.98
C ILE A 35 -12.92 -13.45 5.17
N ASN A 36 -12.78 -14.75 4.92
CA ASN A 36 -12.68 -15.75 5.98
C ASN A 36 -11.44 -15.54 6.85
N TYR A 37 -10.30 -15.19 6.26
CA TYR A 37 -9.08 -14.86 6.99
C TYR A 37 -9.28 -13.64 7.90
N ILE A 38 -9.80 -12.54 7.36
CA ILE A 38 -10.10 -11.31 8.13
C ILE A 38 -11.07 -11.61 9.28
N ALA A 39 -12.10 -12.42 9.03
CA ALA A 39 -13.07 -12.80 10.06
C ALA A 39 -12.48 -13.69 11.17
N SER A 40 -11.33 -14.31 10.93
CA SER A 40 -10.64 -15.17 11.91
C SER A 40 -9.63 -14.43 12.79
N LEU A 41 -9.32 -13.17 12.46
CA LEU A 41 -8.34 -12.36 13.19
C LEU A 41 -8.73 -12.19 14.65
N GLN A 42 -7.72 -12.25 15.52
CA GLN A 42 -7.86 -12.09 16.96
C GLN A 42 -7.07 -10.87 17.42
N GLN A 43 -7.60 -10.15 18.40
CA GLN A 43 -6.90 -9.04 19.03
C GLN A 43 -5.84 -9.56 20.00
N GLY A 44 -4.67 -8.90 20.03
CA GLY A 44 -3.67 -9.06 21.09
C GLY A 44 -3.39 -7.73 21.82
N PRO A 45 -2.68 -7.78 22.96
CA PRO A 45 -2.30 -6.59 23.73
C PRO A 45 -1.26 -5.67 23.07
N PHE A 46 -0.48 -6.17 22.10
CA PHE A 46 0.62 -5.41 21.50
C PHE A 46 0.37 -4.98 20.05
N THR A 47 1.27 -4.14 19.55
CA THR A 47 1.25 -3.59 18.20
C THR A 47 2.65 -3.73 17.59
N THR A 48 2.89 -4.84 16.90
CA THR A 48 4.09 -5.08 16.09
C THR A 48 3.90 -4.51 14.67
N LEU A 49 3.88 -3.19 14.54
CA LEU A 49 3.56 -2.48 13.30
C LEU A 49 4.73 -2.50 12.30
N TYR A 50 5.93 -2.09 12.72
CA TYR A 50 7.05 -1.87 11.79
C TYR A 50 7.54 -3.16 11.16
N GLU A 51 7.73 -4.21 11.95
CA GLU A 51 8.12 -5.53 11.46
C GLU A 51 7.06 -6.11 10.51
N SER A 52 5.77 -5.91 10.80
CA SER A 52 4.68 -6.38 9.93
C SER A 52 4.60 -5.61 8.61
N VAL A 53 4.89 -4.31 8.64
CA VAL A 53 5.05 -3.53 7.41
C VAL A 53 6.23 -4.07 6.59
N ASN A 54 7.35 -4.43 7.23
CA ASN A 54 8.48 -5.05 6.53
C ASN A 54 8.07 -6.37 5.85
N VAL A 55 7.34 -7.25 6.55
CA VAL A 55 6.81 -8.50 5.96
C VAL A 55 5.88 -8.22 4.76
N GLY A 56 5.05 -7.16 4.84
CA GLY A 56 4.22 -6.72 3.73
C GLY A 56 5.03 -6.22 2.53
N ILE A 57 6.14 -5.52 2.78
CA ILE A 57 7.08 -5.09 1.73
C ILE A 57 7.73 -6.31 1.07
N ASP A 58 8.27 -7.24 1.86
CA ASP A 58 8.89 -8.48 1.35
C ASP A 58 7.91 -9.26 0.45
N MET A 59 6.67 -9.44 0.91
CA MET A 59 5.61 -10.11 0.13
C MET A 59 5.35 -9.40 -1.21
N LEU A 60 5.31 -8.07 -1.22
CA LEU A 60 5.11 -7.31 -2.45
C LEU A 60 6.34 -7.37 -3.37
N GLU A 61 7.56 -7.32 -2.83
CA GLU A 61 8.78 -7.42 -3.61
C GLU A 61 8.87 -8.76 -4.35
N ASP A 62 8.48 -9.86 -3.71
CA ASP A 62 8.43 -11.20 -4.29
C ASP A 62 7.33 -11.39 -5.36
N MET A 63 6.35 -10.49 -5.43
CA MET A 63 5.28 -10.58 -6.43
C MET A 63 5.73 -10.05 -7.80
N ASP A 64 5.52 -10.86 -8.84
CA ASP A 64 5.51 -10.39 -10.21
C ASP A 64 4.18 -9.68 -10.51
N ALA A 65 4.20 -8.35 -10.47
CA ALA A 65 3.03 -7.49 -10.69
C ALA A 65 3.47 -6.15 -11.26
N GLU A 66 2.70 -5.63 -12.22
CA GLU A 66 3.00 -4.34 -12.86
C GLU A 66 2.79 -3.14 -11.92
N ALA A 67 1.99 -3.31 -10.86
CA ALA A 67 1.78 -2.31 -9.82
C ALA A 67 1.72 -3.01 -8.46
N LYS A 68 2.36 -2.39 -7.46
CA LYS A 68 2.43 -2.91 -6.09
C LYS A 68 1.91 -1.86 -5.13
N VAL A 69 0.99 -2.25 -4.26
CA VAL A 69 0.36 -1.35 -3.30
C VAL A 69 0.40 -1.97 -1.92
N LEU A 70 0.89 -1.19 -0.96
CA LEU A 70 0.80 -1.50 0.46
C LEU A 70 -0.31 -0.67 1.10
N LEU A 71 -1.25 -1.30 1.80
CA LEU A 71 -2.25 -0.59 2.61
C LEU A 71 -2.05 -0.99 4.07
N VAL A 72 -1.61 -0.04 4.89
CA VAL A 72 -1.43 -0.22 6.34
C VAL A 72 -2.66 0.29 7.06
N PHE A 73 -3.20 -0.50 7.98
CA PHE A 73 -4.29 -0.10 8.87
C PHE A 73 -3.92 -0.42 10.32
N THR A 74 -3.98 0.59 11.19
CA THR A 74 -3.68 0.46 12.62
C THR A 74 -4.50 1.45 13.44
N ASP A 75 -4.79 1.11 14.70
CA ASP A 75 -5.36 2.03 15.70
C ASP A 75 -4.37 2.36 16.84
N GLY A 76 -3.14 1.85 16.73
CA GLY A 76 -2.08 2.00 17.73
C GLY A 76 -0.71 2.37 17.13
N THR A 77 0.18 2.82 18.01
CA THR A 77 1.61 3.02 17.71
C THR A 77 2.38 1.73 18.02
N ASP A 78 3.44 1.48 17.25
CA ASP A 78 4.34 0.35 17.48
C ASP A 78 4.86 0.29 18.93
N ASN A 79 4.81 -0.89 19.53
CA ASN A 79 5.34 -1.13 20.87
C ASN A 79 5.94 -2.53 21.07
N ASN A 80 6.09 -3.31 20.00
CA ASN A 80 6.50 -4.71 20.08
C ASN A 80 7.26 -5.22 18.84
N SER A 81 7.65 -4.35 17.90
CA SER A 81 8.61 -4.74 16.85
C SER A 81 10.01 -4.92 17.42
N ASP A 82 10.82 -5.78 16.80
CA ASP A 82 12.25 -5.83 17.10
C ASP A 82 12.88 -4.43 16.90
N PRO A 83 13.79 -3.99 17.80
CA PRO A 83 14.42 -2.67 17.70
C PRO A 83 15.12 -2.34 16.37
N GLU A 84 15.46 -3.34 15.55
CA GLU A 84 15.99 -3.11 14.21
C GLU A 84 14.95 -2.50 13.24
N PHE A 85 13.67 -2.82 13.42
CA PHE A 85 12.58 -2.29 12.60
C PHE A 85 12.14 -0.93 13.12
N THR A 86 12.75 0.11 12.58
CA THR A 86 12.46 1.51 12.92
C THR A 86 11.61 2.19 11.84
N PRO A 87 10.94 3.33 12.13
CA PRO A 87 10.30 4.13 11.10
C PRO A 87 11.23 4.45 9.93
N THR A 88 12.48 4.86 10.23
CA THR A 88 13.49 5.16 9.22
C THR A 88 13.82 3.96 8.35
N TYR A 89 13.96 2.77 8.95
CA TYR A 89 14.20 1.53 8.21
C TYR A 89 13.06 1.23 7.22
N ILE A 90 11.81 1.35 7.66
CA ILE A 90 10.64 1.12 6.81
C ILE A 90 10.52 2.17 5.70
N LEU A 91 10.79 3.44 6.00
CA LEU A 91 10.82 4.50 5.00
C LEU A 91 11.91 4.27 3.96
N ASP A 92 13.08 3.78 4.37
CA ASP A 92 14.16 3.41 3.44
C ASP A 92 13.72 2.26 2.53
N ARG A 93 13.16 1.18 3.08
CA ARG A 93 12.59 0.06 2.31
C ARG A 93 11.54 0.51 1.28
N LEU A 94 10.63 1.41 1.66
CA LEU A 94 9.58 1.93 0.76
C LEU A 94 10.11 2.85 -0.33
N ASN A 95 11.22 3.54 -0.10
CA ASN A 95 11.83 4.46 -1.08
C ASN A 95 12.84 3.75 -1.98
N ASN A 96 13.47 2.69 -1.49
CA ASN A 96 14.55 1.94 -2.12
C ASN A 96 14.16 0.46 -2.31
N THR A 97 12.96 0.21 -2.83
CA THR A 97 12.49 -1.16 -3.11
C THR A 97 13.44 -1.89 -4.05
N THR A 98 13.67 -3.18 -3.79
CA THR A 98 14.54 -4.04 -4.60
C THR A 98 13.93 -4.38 -5.96
N SER A 99 12.60 -4.30 -6.07
CA SER A 99 11.86 -4.51 -7.30
C SER A 99 11.89 -3.27 -8.22
N ASP A 100 11.96 -3.51 -9.53
CA ASP A 100 11.80 -2.46 -10.56
C ASP A 100 10.45 -1.74 -10.47
N VAL A 101 9.46 -2.38 -9.84
CA VAL A 101 8.13 -1.82 -9.61
C VAL A 101 8.07 -1.26 -8.19
N LYS A 102 7.96 0.07 -8.09
CA LYS A 102 7.83 0.76 -6.80
C LYS A 102 6.53 0.37 -6.09
N ILE A 103 6.61 0.24 -4.77
CA ILE A 103 5.44 0.04 -3.91
C ILE A 103 4.83 1.40 -3.59
N THR A 104 3.55 1.61 -3.94
CA THR A 104 2.79 2.78 -3.46
C THR A 104 2.10 2.44 -2.15
N SER A 105 2.31 3.23 -1.10
CA SER A 105 1.77 2.95 0.23
C SER A 105 0.64 3.89 0.62
N PHE A 106 -0.40 3.33 1.22
CA PHE A 106 -1.51 4.03 1.83
C PHE A 106 -1.55 3.66 3.31
N THR A 107 -1.88 4.61 4.17
CA THR A 107 -1.98 4.36 5.61
C THR A 107 -3.31 4.86 6.16
N ILE A 108 -3.89 4.06 7.06
CA ILE A 108 -5.10 4.40 7.78
C ILE A 108 -4.80 4.26 9.26
N GLY A 109 -4.77 5.38 9.97
CA GLY A 109 -4.65 5.41 11.43
C GLY A 109 -6.01 5.69 12.07
N LEU A 110 -6.69 4.69 12.63
CA LEU A 110 -7.96 4.92 13.33
C LEU A 110 -7.70 5.68 14.63
N GLU A 111 -8.26 6.88 14.78
CA GLU A 111 -8.08 7.70 15.98
C GLU A 111 -8.83 7.08 17.16
N GLY A 112 -8.13 6.24 17.92
CA GLY A 112 -8.61 5.63 19.17
C GLY A 112 -8.00 6.26 20.42
N LYS A 113 -8.27 5.65 21.59
CA LYS A 113 -7.72 6.08 22.89
C LYS A 113 -6.21 5.85 23.03
N GLY A 114 -5.66 4.87 22.31
CA GLY A 114 -4.23 4.53 22.32
C GLY A 114 -3.35 5.49 21.52
N GLY A 115 -3.96 6.27 20.62
CA GLY A 115 -3.25 7.17 19.71
C GLY A 115 -2.55 6.42 18.58
N VAL A 116 -2.35 7.13 17.47
CA VAL A 116 -1.60 6.66 16.30
C VAL A 116 -0.47 7.64 16.01
N ASP A 117 0.66 7.13 15.54
CA ASP A 117 1.79 7.96 15.09
C ASP A 117 1.50 8.55 13.71
N LYS A 118 0.72 9.64 13.68
CA LYS A 118 0.31 10.29 12.43
C LYS A 118 1.49 10.77 11.59
N PRO A 119 2.54 11.40 12.16
CA PRO A 119 3.73 11.77 11.38
C PRO A 119 4.32 10.56 10.64
N VAL A 120 4.58 9.45 11.34
CA VAL A 120 5.15 8.25 10.73
C VAL A 120 4.24 7.67 9.64
N LEU A 121 2.95 7.53 9.92
CA LEU A 121 1.99 7.03 8.93
C LEU A 121 1.86 7.96 7.71
N THR A 122 2.03 9.27 7.88
CA THR A 122 2.02 10.25 6.79
C THR A 122 3.27 10.13 5.93
N GLU A 123 4.45 10.00 6.56
CA GLU A 123 5.71 9.79 5.85
C GLU A 123 5.72 8.46 5.09
N MET A 124 5.21 7.39 5.71
CA MET A 124 5.09 6.09 5.07
C MET A 124 4.27 6.18 3.79
N ALA A 125 3.20 6.98 3.74
CA ALA A 125 2.33 7.11 2.57
C ALA A 125 2.80 8.14 1.53
N ALA A 126 3.91 8.85 1.78
CA ALA A 126 4.37 9.96 0.94
C ALA A 126 4.91 9.53 -0.44
N ASN A 127 5.12 8.23 -0.67
CA ASN A 127 5.73 7.68 -1.89
C ASN A 127 4.75 7.50 -3.09
N GLY A 128 3.68 8.30 -3.11
CA GLY A 128 2.66 8.30 -4.18
C GLY A 128 1.26 7.90 -3.72
N GLY A 129 1.08 7.53 -2.44
CA GLY A 129 -0.23 7.22 -1.88
C GLY A 129 -0.77 8.33 -0.99
N SER A 130 -1.45 7.96 0.09
CA SER A 130 -2.08 8.91 1.01
C SER A 130 -2.30 8.31 2.40
N ALA A 131 -2.18 9.16 3.42
CA ALA A 131 -2.56 8.84 4.79
C ALA A 131 -3.95 9.38 5.11
N ALA A 132 -4.69 8.67 5.96
CA ALA A 132 -5.99 9.11 6.46
C ALA A 132 -6.17 8.72 7.93
N PHE A 133 -6.84 9.58 8.69
CA PHE A 133 -7.02 9.44 10.13
C PHE A 133 -8.50 9.53 10.51
N PRO A 134 -9.32 8.51 10.19
CA PRO A 134 -10.73 8.50 10.52
C PRO A 134 -10.95 8.39 12.04
N LYS A 135 -12.06 8.94 12.52
CA LYS A 135 -12.41 8.95 13.96
C LYS A 135 -13.38 7.88 14.38
N ASN A 136 -14.03 7.23 13.42
CA ASN A 136 -15.11 6.27 13.65
C ASN A 136 -15.28 5.34 12.44
N ALA A 137 -16.11 4.31 12.60
CA ALA A 137 -16.35 3.30 11.57
C ALA A 137 -16.93 3.88 10.27
N ASP A 138 -17.78 4.92 10.35
CA ASP A 138 -18.39 5.54 9.17
C ASP A 138 -17.34 6.29 8.33
N GLU A 139 -16.46 7.05 8.98
CA GLU A 139 -15.32 7.69 8.33
C GLU A 139 -14.33 6.67 7.78
N LEU A 140 -14.07 5.59 8.53
CA LEU A 140 -13.20 4.50 8.11
C LEU A 140 -13.70 3.86 6.81
N GLY A 141 -15.00 3.57 6.72
CA GLY A 141 -15.63 3.05 5.49
C GLY A 141 -15.44 3.97 4.28
N LYS A 142 -15.58 5.29 4.48
CA LYS A 142 -15.34 6.29 3.41
C LYS A 142 -13.88 6.31 2.97
N VAL A 143 -12.93 6.17 3.90
CA VAL A 143 -11.50 6.11 3.59
C VAL A 143 -11.17 4.86 2.78
N PHE A 144 -11.64 3.68 3.18
CA PHE A 144 -11.43 2.45 2.40
C PHE A 144 -12.02 2.57 0.97
N LEU A 145 -13.20 3.18 0.81
CA LEU A 145 -13.79 3.43 -0.51
C LEU A 145 -12.95 4.39 -1.36
N LYS A 146 -12.42 5.46 -0.75
CA LYS A 146 -11.53 6.41 -1.42
C LYS A 146 -10.25 5.72 -1.88
N PHE A 147 -9.57 5.01 -0.99
CA PHE A 147 -8.29 4.36 -1.29
C PHE A 147 -8.46 3.21 -2.29
N SER A 148 -9.47 2.36 -2.14
CA SER A 148 -9.77 1.32 -3.14
C SER A 148 -10.02 1.90 -4.53
N SER A 149 -10.67 3.06 -4.62
CA SER A 149 -10.85 3.77 -5.90
C SER A 149 -9.55 4.32 -6.45
N SER A 150 -8.66 4.84 -5.63
CA SER A 150 -7.31 5.25 -6.07
C SER A 150 -6.47 4.07 -6.56
N ILE A 151 -6.50 2.96 -5.82
CA ILE A 151 -5.75 1.73 -6.12
C ILE A 151 -6.25 1.06 -7.40
N ALA A 152 -7.57 1.03 -7.61
CA ALA A 152 -8.17 0.47 -8.83
C ALA A 152 -7.87 1.30 -10.09
N ASN A 153 -7.42 2.55 -9.94
CA ASN A 153 -7.16 3.50 -11.03
C ASN A 153 -5.65 3.75 -11.24
N VAL A 154 -4.80 2.73 -11.04
CA VAL A 154 -3.37 2.82 -11.36
C VAL A 154 -3.17 2.47 -12.84
N TYR A 155 -2.52 3.36 -13.58
CA TYR A 155 -2.19 3.18 -14.99
C TYR A 155 -0.67 3.22 -15.16
N ASN A 156 -0.09 2.18 -15.76
CA ASN A 156 1.34 2.14 -16.07
C ASN A 156 1.59 2.66 -17.49
N LEU A 157 2.53 3.59 -17.63
CA LEU A 157 3.00 4.10 -18.92
C LEU A 157 4.50 3.87 -19.05
N THR A 158 4.87 2.89 -19.86
CA THR A 158 6.28 2.61 -20.17
C THR A 158 6.66 3.26 -21.51
N TYR A 159 7.71 4.09 -21.50
CA TYR A 159 8.29 4.67 -22.71
C TYR A 159 9.72 4.16 -22.92
N VAL A 160 9.92 3.33 -23.95
CA VAL A 160 11.22 2.79 -24.34
C VAL A 160 11.72 3.54 -25.57
N ARG A 161 12.90 4.18 -25.46
CA ARG A 161 13.59 4.77 -26.62
C ARG A 161 14.36 3.69 -27.38
N ASN A 162 14.59 3.91 -28.67
CA ASN A 162 15.59 3.14 -29.42
C ASN A 162 17.00 3.43 -28.87
N GLN A 163 18.00 2.61 -29.23
CA GLN A 163 19.38 2.74 -28.77
C GLN A 163 20.15 3.95 -29.37
N GLN A 164 19.43 4.90 -29.95
CA GLN A 164 20.04 6.07 -30.58
C GLN A 164 20.66 6.98 -29.51
N VAL A 165 21.96 7.27 -29.64
CA VAL A 165 22.64 8.24 -28.80
C VAL A 165 22.09 9.63 -29.10
N VAL A 166 21.58 10.31 -28.08
CA VAL A 166 21.15 11.72 -28.15
C VAL A 166 22.16 12.56 -27.38
N PRO A 167 22.99 13.37 -28.06
CA PRO A 167 23.94 14.26 -27.40
C PRO A 167 23.25 15.23 -26.44
N ASP A 168 23.97 15.65 -25.40
CA ASP A 168 23.44 16.59 -24.41
C ASP A 168 23.09 17.97 -25.00
N SER A 169 23.72 18.33 -26.11
CA SER A 169 23.40 19.50 -26.93
C SER A 169 22.09 19.38 -27.72
N ASP A 170 21.51 18.17 -27.82
CA ASP A 170 20.32 17.85 -28.62
C ASP A 170 19.25 17.12 -27.79
N LYS A 171 19.12 17.48 -26.50
CA LYS A 171 18.08 16.93 -25.61
C LYS A 171 16.69 17.07 -26.23
N ARG A 172 16.00 15.95 -26.38
CA ARG A 172 14.62 15.90 -26.90
C ARG A 172 13.64 16.12 -25.75
N LYS A 173 12.75 17.10 -25.90
CA LYS A 173 11.60 17.28 -25.00
C LYS A 173 10.53 16.24 -25.35
N LEU A 174 10.10 15.48 -24.36
CA LEU A 174 8.95 14.59 -24.49
C LEU A 174 7.70 15.31 -24.00
N ARG A 175 6.59 15.17 -24.72
CA ARG A 175 5.28 15.67 -24.30
C ARG A 175 4.30 14.52 -24.33
N PHE A 176 3.78 14.17 -23.16
CA PHE A 176 2.65 13.25 -23.03
C PHE A 176 1.37 14.07 -22.89
N VAL A 177 0.31 13.65 -23.59
CA VAL A 177 -1.04 14.20 -23.42
C VAL A 177 -1.93 13.04 -23.03
N ILE A 178 -2.34 13.00 -21.77
CA ILE A 178 -3.25 11.99 -21.23
C ILE A 178 -4.64 12.62 -21.15
N LYS A 179 -5.63 11.96 -21.75
CA LYS A 179 -7.04 12.40 -21.70
C LYS A 179 -7.86 11.32 -21.01
N GLY A 180 -8.35 11.62 -19.82
CA GLY A 180 -9.39 10.82 -19.17
C GLY A 180 -10.77 11.32 -19.61
N THR A 181 -11.71 10.40 -19.82
CA THR A 181 -13.15 10.72 -19.95
C THR A 181 -13.89 10.04 -18.82
N ALA A 182 -14.88 10.72 -18.23
CA ALA A 182 -15.69 10.11 -17.19
C ALA A 182 -16.46 8.93 -17.79
N LYS A 183 -16.54 7.82 -17.04
CA LYS A 183 -17.54 6.79 -17.32
C LYS A 183 -18.89 7.41 -16.98
N ASN A 184 -19.74 7.62 -17.98
CA ASN A 184 -21.13 7.99 -17.73
C ASN A 184 -21.84 6.77 -17.13
N ASP A 185 -22.59 6.99 -16.05
CA ASP A 185 -23.39 5.97 -15.38
C ASP A 185 -24.48 5.37 -16.31
#